data_AF-A0A066PPB6-F1
#
_entry.id   AF-A0A066PPB6-F1
#
_cell.length_a   1.000
_cell.length_b   1.000
_cell.length_c   1.000
_cell.angle_alpha   90.00
_cell.angle_beta   90.00
_cell.angle_gamma   90.00
#
_symmetry.space_group_name_H-M   'P 1'
#
loop_
_entity.id
_entity.type
_entity.pdbx_description
1 polymer ?
#
loop_
_entity_poly.entity_id
_entity_poly.type
_entity_poly.pdbx_seq_one_letter_code
_entity_poly.pdbx_strand_id
1 'polypeptide(L)' 'MVSIAAKFGCSPHTLREWVQKADRDSGRAPGVPSEVSAKLKAQERENRELRQANEILRKASAYFAQAELDRRFKP' A
#
# COMPACT_ATOMS: atom_id res chain seq x y z
N MET A 1 34.36 5.54 7.02
CA MET A 1 33.13 6.33 6.75
C MET A 1 33.36 7.84 6.77
N VAL A 2 34.07 8.41 7.75
CA VAL A 2 34.24 9.88 7.87
C VAL A 2 34.94 10.52 6.65
N SER A 3 36.04 9.93 6.16
CA SER A 3 36.75 10.42 4.97
C SER A 3 35.90 10.34 3.69
N ILE A 4 35.03 9.34 3.58
CA ILE A 4 34.14 9.16 2.42
C ILE A 4 33.00 10.19 2.50
N ALA A 5 32.36 10.33 3.66
CA ALA A 5 31.28 11.29 3.86
C ALA A 5 31.72 12.73 3.57
N ALA A 6 32.94 13.10 4.00
CA ALA A 6 33.53 14.40 3.71
C ALA A 6 33.71 14.67 2.20
N LYS A 7 34.07 13.65 1.41
CA LYS A 7 34.18 13.77 -0.06
C LYS A 7 32.85 14.03 -0.75
N PHE A 8 31.75 13.57 -0.15
CA PHE A 8 30.39 13.77 -0.67
C PHE A 8 29.65 14.93 0.00
N GLY A 9 30.32 15.69 0.89
CA GLY A 9 29.71 16.81 1.60
C GLY A 9 28.58 16.43 2.55
N CYS A 10 28.52 15.17 3.01
CA CYS A 10 27.49 14.69 3.92
C CYS A 10 28.06 14.31 5.29
N SER A 11 27.19 14.27 6.30
CA SER A 11 27.62 13.80 7.61
C SER A 11 27.92 12.29 7.56
N PRO A 12 28.89 11.79 8.34
CA PRO A 12 29.14 10.35 8.44
C PRO A 12 27.91 9.55 8.89
N HIS A 13 27.02 10.18 9.67
CA HIS A 13 25.75 9.60 10.10
C HIS A 13 24.81 9.37 8.91
N THR A 14 24.59 10.40 8.09
CA THR A 14 23.75 10.33 6.88
C THR A 14 24.24 9.25 5.93
N LEU A 15 25.56 9.19 5.69
CA LEU A 15 26.14 8.16 4.84
C LEU A 15 25.88 6.75 5.39
N ARG A 16 25.98 6.56 6.71
CA ARG A 16 25.71 5.28 7.36
C ARG A 16 24.26 4.85 7.20
N GLU A 17 23.31 5.78 7.33
CA GLU A 17 21.89 5.47 7.11
C GLU A 17 21.60 5.05 5.66
N TRP A 18 22.23 5.72 4.69
CA TRP A 18 22.07 5.33 3.28
C TRP A 18 22.64 3.95 2.99
N VAL A 19 23.81 3.61 3.56
CA VAL A 19 24.39 2.27 3.44
C VAL A 19 23.47 1.22 4.08
N GLN A 20 22.96 1.47 5.29
CA GLN A 20 22.02 0.55 5.94
C GLN A 20 20.71 0.39 5.17
N LYS A 21 20.23 1.46 4.53
CA LYS A 21 19.06 1.40 3.64
C LYS A 21 19.37 0.56 2.40
N ALA A 22 20.51 0.79 1.76
CA ALA A 22 20.94 0.02 0.59
C ALA A 22 21.18 -1.47 0.91
N ASP A 23 21.70 -1.80 2.09
CA ASP A 23 21.85 -3.19 2.52
C ASP A 23 20.50 -3.87 2.78
N ARG A 24 19.51 -3.15 3.32
CA ARG A 24 18.13 -3.65 3.43
C ARG A 24 17.46 -3.82 2.08
N ASP A 25 17.58 -2.83 1.20
CA ASP A 25 16.98 -2.86 -0.13
C ASP A 25 17.61 -3.95 -1.03
N SER A 26 18.89 -4.29 -0.81
CA SER A 26 19.59 -5.39 -1.50
C SER A 26 19.49 -6.76 -0.82
N GLY A 27 18.78 -6.85 0.31
CA GLY A 27 18.60 -8.10 1.07
C GLY A 27 19.84 -8.58 1.83
N ARG A 28 20.89 -7.76 1.93
CA ARG A 28 22.10 -8.06 2.71
C ARG A 28 21.93 -7.82 4.21
N ALA A 29 20.89 -7.07 4.61
CA ALA A 29 20.55 -6.82 5.99
C ALA A 29 19.07 -7.10 6.26
N PRO A 30 18.71 -7.52 7.49
CA PRO A 30 17.32 -7.74 7.87
C PRO A 30 16.51 -6.43 7.83
N GLY A 31 15.28 -6.52 7.33
CA GLY A 31 14.36 -5.40 7.25
C GLY A 31 13.46 -5.48 6.01
N VAL A 32 12.39 -4.69 5.98
CA VAL A 32 11.52 -4.61 4.81
C VAL A 32 12.16 -3.67 3.79
N PRO A 33 12.39 -4.13 2.53
CA PRO A 33 12.86 -3.26 1.46
C PRO A 33 11.87 -2.12 1.20
N SER A 34 12.40 -0.97 0.81
CA SER A 34 11.62 0.24 0.55
C SER A 34 10.53 0.00 -0.50
N GLU A 35 10.83 -0.79 -1.52
CA GLU A 35 9.88 -1.16 -2.59
C GLU A 35 8.72 -2.02 -2.07
N VAL A 36 9.00 -2.97 -1.17
CA VAL A 36 7.98 -3.84 -0.57
C VAL A 36 7.02 -3.01 0.28
N SER A 37 7.54 -2.06 1.07
CA SER A 37 6.69 -1.14 1.85
C SER A 37 5.82 -0.26 0.95
N ALA A 38 6.35 0.23 -0.16
CA ALA A 38 5.61 1.04 -1.12
C ALA A 38 4.47 0.24 -1.78
N LYS A 39 4.76 -0.99 -2.23
CA LYS A 39 3.77 -1.90 -2.82
C LYS A 39 2.66 -2.23 -1.83
N LEU A 40 3.01 -2.54 -0.58
CA LEU A 40 2.04 -2.86 0.46
C LEU A 40 1.05 -1.71 0.68
N LYS A 41 1.54 -0.47 0.79
CA LYS A 41 0.68 0.72 0.94
C LYS A 41 -0.24 0.93 -0.26
N ALA A 42 0.26 0.70 -1.48
CA ALA A 42 -0.54 0.80 -2.70
C ALA A 42 -1.65 -0.26 -2.71
N GLN A 43 -1.31 -1.51 -2.39
CA GLN A 43 -2.27 -2.61 -2.30
C GLN A 43 -3.31 -2.38 -1.19
N GLU A 44 -2.92 -1.87 -0.03
CA GLU A 44 -3.87 -1.54 1.04
C GLU A 44 -4.85 -0.45 0.63
N ARG A 45 -4.39 0.54 -0.16
CA ARG A 45 -5.26 1.57 -0.72
C ARG A 45 -6.25 0.96 -1.71
N GLU A 46 -5.78 0.18 -2.67
CA GLU A 46 -6.62 -0.49 -3.66
C GLU A 46 -7.65 -1.41 -2.98
N ASN A 47 -7.23 -2.19 -1.98
CA ASN A 47 -8.13 -3.08 -1.27
C ASN A 47 -9.25 -2.32 -0.54
N ARG A 48 -8.96 -1.14 0.02
CA ARG A 48 -9.98 -0.28 0.63
C ARG A 48 -10.98 0.25 -0.39
N GLU A 49 -10.48 0.73 -1.53
CA GLU A 49 -11.33 1.22 -2.62
C GLU A 49 -12.23 0.10 -3.16
N LEU A 50 -11.68 -1.09 -3.38
CA LEU A 50 -12.42 -2.27 -3.82
C LEU A 50 -13.48 -2.72 -2.80
N ARG A 51 -13.18 -2.67 -1.50
CA ARG A 51 -14.15 -3.00 -0.45
C ARG A 51 -15.31 -2.00 -0.45
N GLN A 52 -15.03 -0.72 -0.58
CA GLN A 52 -16.05 0.32 -0.65
C GLN A 52 -16.94 0.15 -1.90
N ALA A 53 -16.35 -0.12 -3.06
CA ALA A 53 -17.09 -0.41 -4.28
C ALA A 53 -17.98 -1.65 -4.13
N ASN A 54 -17.46 -2.74 -3.57
CA ASN A 54 -18.24 -3.95 -3.31
C ASN A 54 -19.41 -3.71 -2.37
N GLU A 55 -19.25 -2.86 -1.36
CA GLU A 55 -20.34 -2.51 -0.45
C GLU A 55 -21.47 -1.77 -1.19
N ILE A 56 -21.13 -0.81 -2.05
CA ILE A 56 -22.09 -0.10 -2.88
C ILE A 56 -22.84 -1.07 -3.79
N LEU A 57 -22.12 -1.96 -4.48
CA LEU A 57 -22.70 -2.96 -5.37
C LEU A 57 -23.64 -3.90 -4.60
N ARG A 58 -23.24 -4.36 -3.41
CA ARG A 58 -24.08 -5.22 -2.57
C ARG A 58 -25.38 -4.53 -2.17
N LYS A 59 -25.31 -3.25 -1.76
CA LYS A 59 -26.51 -2.45 -1.42
C LYS A 59 -27.42 -2.26 -2.63
N ALA A 60 -26.84 -1.93 -3.79
CA ALA A 60 -27.58 -1.78 -5.03
C ALA A 60 -28.28 -3.09 -5.42
N SER A 61 -27.57 -4.21 -5.40
CA SER A 61 -28.16 -5.53 -5.69
C SER A 61 -29.31 -5.88 -4.76
N ALA A 62 -29.19 -5.60 -3.46
CA ALA A 62 -30.27 -5.81 -2.50
C ALA A 62 -31.50 -4.95 -2.82
N TYR A 63 -31.29 -3.67 -3.15
CA TYR A 63 -32.36 -2.76 -3.55
C TYR A 63 -33.08 -3.26 -4.81
N PHE A 64 -32.34 -3.65 -5.84
CA PHE A 64 -32.91 -4.16 -7.08
C PHE A 64 -33.68 -5.47 -6.88
N ALA A 65 -33.14 -6.39 -6.07
CA ALA A 65 -33.85 -7.63 -5.74
C ALA A 65 -35.19 -7.34 -5.03
N GLN A 66 -35.21 -6.40 -4.08
CA GLN A 66 -36.44 -6.01 -3.39
C GLN A 66 -37.47 -5.37 -4.35
N ALA A 67 -37.01 -4.51 -5.26
CA ALA A 67 -37.88 -3.88 -6.26
C ALA A 67 -38.45 -4.90 -7.26
N GLU A 68 -37.68 -5.93 -7.63
CA GLU A 68 -38.16 -7.04 -8.47
C GLU A 68 -39.26 -7.85 -7.75
N LEU A 69 -39.06 -8.15 -6.47
CA LEU A 69 -40.05 -8.85 -5.67
C LEU A 69 -41.36 -8.06 -5.54
N ASP A 70 -41.27 -6.75 -5.27
CA ASP A 70 -42.45 -5.87 -5.19
C ASP A 70 -43.26 -5.84 -6.50
N ARG A 71 -42.57 -5.74 -7.65
CA ARG A 71 -43.22 -5.81 -8.97
C ARG A 71 -43.93 -7.12 -9.23
N ARG A 72 -43.37 -8.25 -8.77
CA ARG A 72 -44.00 -9.58 -8.92
C ARG A 72 -45.22 -9.77 -8.03
N PHE A 73 -45.28 -9.10 -6.88
CA PHE A 73 -46.38 -9.23 -5.92
C PHE A 73 -47.53 -8.25 -6.17
N LYS A 74 -47.36 -7.27 -7.07
CA LYS A 74 -48.43 -6.36 -7.47
C LYS A 74 -49.35 -7.06 -8.49
N PRO A 75 -50.67 -7.16 -8.23
CA PRO A 75 -51.62 -7.86 -9.11
C PRO A 75 -51.77 -7.19 -10.49
#